data_AF-A0A6P0K4U9-F1
#
_entry.id   AF-A0A6P0K4U9-F1
#
_cell.length_a   1.000
_cell.length_b   1.000
_cell.length_c   1.000
_cell.angle_alpha   90.00
_cell.angle_beta   90.00
_cell.angle_gamma   90.00
#
_symmetry.space_group_name_H-M   'P 1'
#
loop_
_entity.id
_entity.type
_entity.pdbx_description
1 polymer ?
#
loop_
_entity_poly.entity_id
_entity_poly.type
_entity_poly.pdbx_seq_one_letter_code
_entity_poly.pdbx_strand_id
1 'polypeptide(L)'
;MSELEEAVKFIKSIERKHSGKSTYEIANILRGYTRKAYTTRLWNTATGYDQEYISGEFEGKLNPNNLVVSGEVTDFGHFIAALSDQINQPGIKWSDLNGWTGDYSSWSGDIGSAIVVFRSQYENIRIQTLEEGLNRFARDSDYAADIAAYVVGSLINSRRIGSISQAIIQYDYIPYLNHVRTFIKKRFGTIIKGNSLQRPAILEAQISRSVANLIRFSNIPELWESVQDYLQSESELEFSSLVQPSRSDLLKGSLHFLTHIVNKGGLNSLRFKPYQIPAIPWLGTFNYQVSV
;
A
#
# COMPACT_ATOMS: atom_id res chain seq x y z
N MET A 1 -14.27 23.13 10.57
CA MET A 1 -14.39 21.66 10.45
C MET A 1 -13.15 21.21 9.72
N SER A 2 -12.39 20.25 10.24
CA SER A 2 -11.19 19.78 9.54
C SER A 2 -11.58 18.93 8.31
N GLU A 3 -10.70 18.82 7.32
CA GLU A 3 -10.91 17.95 6.15
C GLU A 3 -11.14 16.49 6.57
N LEU A 4 -10.45 16.03 7.63
CA LEU A 4 -10.67 14.72 8.22
C LEU A 4 -12.07 14.58 8.83
N GLU A 5 -12.56 15.59 9.55
CA GLU A 5 -13.93 15.57 10.08
C GLU A 5 -14.98 15.47 8.96
N GLU A 6 -14.76 16.14 7.83
CA GLU A 6 -15.64 16.06 6.66
C GLU A 6 -15.60 14.69 6.00
N ALA A 7 -14.40 14.13 5.77
CA ALA A 7 -14.22 12.79 5.24
C ALA A 7 -14.87 11.73 6.14
N VAL A 8 -14.64 11.81 7.45
CA VAL A 8 -15.23 10.89 8.44
C VAL A 8 -16.76 11.05 8.52
N LYS A 9 -17.30 12.27 8.40
CA LYS A 9 -18.75 12.47 8.32
C LYS A 9 -19.35 11.85 7.07
N PHE A 10 -18.67 11.95 5.94
CA PHE A 10 -19.09 11.30 4.70
C PHE A 10 -19.04 9.77 4.84
N ILE A 11 -17.95 9.19 5.34
CA ILE A 11 -17.86 7.75 5.61
C ILE A 11 -19.02 7.29 6.51
N LYS A 12 -19.31 8.03 7.58
CA LYS A 12 -20.40 7.73 8.50
C LYS A 12 -21.80 7.83 7.86
N SER A 13 -21.97 8.61 6.78
CA SER A 13 -23.23 8.65 6.05
C SER A 13 -23.40 7.41 5.16
N ILE A 14 -22.32 6.96 4.51
CA ILE A 14 -22.27 5.72 3.73
C ILE A 14 -22.52 4.51 4.64
N GLU A 15 -21.84 4.43 5.79
CA GLU A 15 -22.06 3.36 6.77
C GLU A 15 -23.53 3.27 7.22
N ARG A 16 -24.20 4.40 7.43
CA ARG A 16 -25.63 4.44 7.79
C ARG A 16 -26.53 3.97 6.65
N LYS A 17 -26.26 4.44 5.43
CA LYS A 17 -27.00 4.05 4.22
C LYS A 17 -26.87 2.54 3.95
N HIS A 18 -25.76 1.94 4.35
CA HIS A 18 -25.44 0.53 4.15
C HIS A 18 -25.37 -0.27 5.47
N SER A 19 -26.20 0.07 6.45
CA SER A 19 -26.18 -0.53 7.80
C SER A 19 -26.37 -2.06 7.86
N GLY A 20 -26.91 -2.67 6.81
CA GLY A 20 -27.04 -4.13 6.68
C GLY A 20 -25.82 -4.84 6.04
N LYS A 21 -24.81 -4.09 5.57
CA LYS A 21 -23.60 -4.64 4.95
C LYS A 21 -22.49 -4.81 5.96
N SER A 22 -21.61 -5.77 5.71
CA SER A 22 -20.39 -5.97 6.51
C SER A 22 -19.41 -4.80 6.32
N THR A 23 -18.51 -4.60 7.28
CA THR A 23 -17.48 -3.55 7.21
C THR A 23 -16.58 -3.73 5.98
N TYR A 24 -16.33 -4.98 5.56
CA TYR A 24 -15.60 -5.30 4.33
C TYR A 24 -16.32 -4.78 3.08
N GLU A 25 -17.64 -5.03 2.95
CA GLU A 25 -18.41 -4.53 1.81
C GLU A 25 -18.49 -3.00 1.81
N ILE A 26 -18.64 -2.39 2.99
CA ILE A 26 -18.67 -0.92 3.10
C ILE A 26 -17.32 -0.33 2.68
N ALA A 27 -16.18 -0.93 3.06
CA ALA A 27 -14.87 -0.46 2.64
C ALA A 27 -14.69 -0.52 1.12
N ASN A 28 -15.16 -1.59 0.48
CA ASN A 28 -15.17 -1.68 -0.97
C ASN A 28 -16.09 -0.63 -1.61
N ILE A 29 -17.28 -0.37 -1.07
CA ILE A 29 -18.15 0.72 -1.54
C ILE A 29 -17.45 2.08 -1.44
N LEU A 30 -16.76 2.36 -0.33
CA LEU A 30 -16.04 3.61 -0.12
C LEU A 30 -14.93 3.82 -1.17
N ARG A 31 -14.30 2.76 -1.66
CA ARG A 31 -13.30 2.81 -2.74
C ARG A 31 -13.85 3.47 -4.00
N GLY A 32 -15.13 3.26 -4.33
CA GLY A 32 -15.79 3.91 -5.47
C GLY A 32 -15.78 5.44 -5.41
N TYR A 33 -15.65 6.03 -4.23
CA TYR A 33 -15.63 7.48 -4.01
C TYR A 33 -14.21 8.09 -4.01
N THR A 34 -13.18 7.32 -4.41
CA THR A 34 -11.77 7.73 -4.37
C THR A 34 -11.25 8.14 -5.75
N ARG A 35 -10.46 7.30 -6.44
CA ARG A 35 -9.96 7.51 -7.80
C ARG A 35 -10.39 6.35 -8.68
N LYS A 36 -10.63 6.62 -9.95
CA LYS A 36 -10.96 5.57 -10.93
C LYS A 36 -9.90 4.45 -10.99
N ALA A 37 -8.63 4.81 -10.86
CA ALA A 37 -7.52 3.85 -10.84
C ALA A 37 -7.57 2.82 -9.68
N TYR A 38 -8.40 3.07 -8.65
CA TYR A 38 -8.62 2.17 -7.51
C TYR A 38 -9.85 1.28 -7.66
N THR A 39 -10.58 1.37 -8.78
CA THR A 39 -11.74 0.52 -9.08
C THR A 39 -11.49 -0.37 -10.30
N THR A 40 -10.22 -0.62 -10.63
CA THR A 40 -9.86 -1.49 -11.75
C THR A 40 -10.08 -2.96 -11.43
N ARG A 41 -10.02 -3.80 -12.46
CA ARG A 41 -10.15 -5.25 -12.31
C ARG A 41 -9.14 -5.84 -11.33
N LEU A 42 -7.93 -5.29 -11.25
CA LEU A 42 -6.91 -5.67 -10.26
C LEU A 42 -7.48 -5.62 -8.83
N TRP A 43 -8.08 -4.49 -8.48
CA TRP A 43 -8.63 -4.23 -7.17
C TRP A 43 -9.86 -5.09 -6.89
N ASN A 44 -10.66 -5.35 -7.91
CA ASN A 44 -11.83 -6.23 -7.79
C ASN A 44 -11.40 -7.70 -7.63
N THR A 45 -10.32 -8.13 -8.28
CA THR A 45 -9.70 -9.46 -8.07
C THR A 45 -9.09 -9.56 -6.67
N ALA A 46 -8.36 -8.52 -6.23
CA ALA A 46 -7.69 -8.49 -4.93
C ALA A 46 -8.69 -8.61 -3.77
N THR A 47 -9.79 -7.86 -3.85
CA THR A 47 -10.83 -7.91 -2.82
C THR A 47 -11.82 -9.04 -3.03
N GLY A 48 -12.07 -9.46 -4.27
CA GLY A 48 -13.21 -10.34 -4.60
C GLY A 48 -14.55 -9.59 -4.61
N TYR A 49 -14.52 -8.26 -4.71
CA TYR A 49 -15.70 -7.39 -4.74
C TYR A 49 -15.65 -6.49 -5.97
N ASP A 50 -16.67 -6.59 -6.81
CA ASP A 50 -16.79 -5.74 -8.00
C ASP A 50 -17.33 -4.36 -7.60
N GLN A 51 -16.45 -3.37 -7.63
CA GLN A 51 -16.81 -1.98 -7.31
C GLN A 51 -16.53 -1.09 -8.51
N GLU A 52 -17.55 -0.38 -8.96
CA GLU A 52 -17.42 0.66 -9.97
C GLU A 52 -17.03 2.02 -9.37
N TYR A 53 -16.41 2.87 -10.20
CA TYR A 53 -16.14 4.26 -9.84
C TYR A 53 -17.43 5.08 -9.76
N ILE A 54 -17.59 5.87 -8.69
CA ILE A 54 -18.73 6.77 -8.52
C ILE A 54 -18.42 8.11 -9.20
N SER A 55 -19.17 8.41 -10.25
CA SER A 55 -19.10 9.68 -11.00
C SER A 55 -20.13 10.71 -10.53
N GLY A 56 -19.98 11.96 -11.00
CA GLY A 56 -20.93 13.04 -10.73
C GLY A 56 -20.64 13.80 -9.42
N GLU A 57 -21.68 14.15 -8.65
CA GLU A 57 -21.55 15.02 -7.47
C GLU A 57 -20.61 14.47 -6.38
N PHE A 58 -20.51 13.14 -6.26
CA PHE A 58 -19.66 12.48 -5.25
C PHE A 58 -18.32 12.00 -5.80
N GLU A 59 -17.99 12.40 -7.02
CA GLU A 59 -16.73 12.05 -7.66
C GLU A 59 -15.55 12.54 -6.82
N GLY A 60 -14.60 11.65 -6.53
CA GLY A 60 -13.40 12.00 -5.78
C GLY A 60 -13.65 12.47 -4.34
N LYS A 61 -14.84 12.23 -3.77
CA LYS A 61 -15.22 12.78 -2.46
C LYS A 61 -14.31 12.32 -1.32
N LEU A 62 -13.68 11.16 -1.46
CA LEU A 62 -12.69 10.60 -0.53
C LEU A 62 -11.25 10.68 -1.06
N ASN A 63 -10.98 11.57 -2.02
CA ASN A 63 -9.65 11.86 -2.51
C ASN A 63 -9.24 13.32 -2.27
N PRO A 64 -9.33 13.85 -1.02
CA PRO A 64 -8.80 15.17 -0.71
C PRO A 64 -7.28 15.18 -0.90
N ASN A 65 -6.76 16.29 -1.41
CA ASN A 65 -5.33 16.48 -1.55
C ASN A 65 -4.70 16.70 -0.17
N ASN A 66 -3.76 15.83 0.23
CA ASN A 66 -2.91 15.99 1.42
C ASN A 66 -3.66 16.09 2.77
N LEU A 67 -4.57 15.16 3.03
CA LEU A 67 -5.27 15.08 4.30
C LEU A 67 -4.33 14.63 5.42
N VAL A 68 -4.32 15.32 6.56
CA VAL A 68 -3.51 14.95 7.71
C VAL A 68 -4.27 13.97 8.60
N VAL A 69 -3.70 12.79 8.81
CA VAL A 69 -4.19 11.79 9.77
C VAL A 69 -3.08 11.48 10.76
N SER A 70 -3.37 11.49 12.06
CA SER A 70 -2.41 11.15 13.12
C SER A 70 -1.17 12.08 13.14
N GLY A 71 -1.31 13.27 12.56
CA GLY A 71 -0.24 14.26 12.39
C GLY A 71 0.63 14.06 11.14
N GLU A 72 0.31 13.13 10.24
CA GLU A 72 1.05 12.88 9.01
C GLU A 72 0.19 13.11 7.77
N VAL A 73 0.78 13.70 6.73
CA VAL A 73 0.11 13.86 5.43
C VAL A 73 -0.12 12.48 4.81
N THR A 74 -1.36 12.19 4.47
CA THR A 74 -1.82 10.88 4.01
C THR A 74 -2.57 11.03 2.69
N ASP A 75 -2.25 10.19 1.70
CA ASP A 75 -3.09 10.06 0.50
C ASP A 75 -4.37 9.32 0.91
N PHE A 76 -5.43 10.08 1.23
CA PHE A 76 -6.64 9.50 1.82
C PHE A 76 -7.40 8.60 0.84
N GLY A 77 -7.34 8.91 -0.47
CA GLY A 77 -7.91 8.06 -1.50
C GLY A 77 -7.20 6.71 -1.55
N HIS A 78 -5.86 6.73 -1.53
CA HIS A 78 -5.05 5.53 -1.42
C HIS A 78 -5.36 4.75 -0.13
N PHE A 79 -5.48 5.45 1.01
CA PHE A 79 -5.77 4.82 2.31
C PHE A 79 -7.08 4.03 2.28
N ILE A 80 -8.15 4.62 1.74
CA ILE A 80 -9.45 3.94 1.63
C ILE A 80 -9.38 2.74 0.68
N ALA A 81 -8.67 2.88 -0.45
CA ALA A 81 -8.46 1.78 -1.39
C ALA A 81 -7.71 0.62 -0.71
N ALA A 82 -6.52 0.88 -0.15
CA ALA A 82 -5.71 -0.11 0.54
C ALA A 82 -6.44 -0.72 1.74
N LEU A 83 -7.25 0.05 2.49
CA LEU A 83 -8.04 -0.45 3.62
C LEU A 83 -9.04 -1.54 3.19
N SER A 84 -9.62 -1.44 2.00
CA SER A 84 -10.59 -2.42 1.49
C SER A 84 -9.99 -3.84 1.37
N ASP A 85 -8.68 -3.93 1.18
CA ASP A 85 -7.93 -5.18 1.05
C ASP A 85 -7.46 -5.71 2.41
N GLN A 86 -7.31 -4.81 3.40
CA GLN A 86 -6.86 -5.14 4.75
C GLN A 86 -7.98 -5.69 5.64
N ILE A 87 -9.26 -5.44 5.30
CA ILE A 87 -10.39 -5.95 6.09
C ILE A 87 -10.70 -7.40 5.71
N ASN A 88 -10.94 -8.24 6.70
CA ASN A 88 -11.29 -9.64 6.51
C ASN A 88 -12.68 -9.75 5.89
N GLN A 89 -12.74 -10.36 4.71
CA GLN A 89 -13.99 -10.80 4.10
C GLN A 89 -14.55 -12.00 4.88
N PRO A 90 -15.89 -12.14 5.00
CA PRO A 90 -16.50 -13.39 5.42
C PRO A 90 -16.27 -14.50 4.36
N GLY A 91 -15.68 -15.63 4.76
CA GLY A 91 -15.47 -16.80 3.86
C GLY A 91 -14.04 -16.95 3.33
N ILE A 92 -13.87 -17.72 2.26
CA ILE A 92 -12.57 -17.96 1.58
C ILE A 92 -12.42 -16.94 0.45
N LYS A 93 -11.28 -16.24 0.39
CA LYS A 93 -10.98 -15.25 -0.66
C LYS A 93 -10.31 -15.90 -1.87
N TRP A 94 -10.47 -15.30 -3.05
CA TRP A 94 -9.58 -15.59 -4.18
C TRP A 94 -8.12 -15.25 -3.85
N SER A 95 -7.90 -14.19 -3.07
CA SER A 95 -6.57 -13.81 -2.57
C SER A 95 -5.94 -14.85 -1.64
N ASP A 96 -6.75 -15.62 -0.90
CA ASP A 96 -6.28 -16.71 -0.04
C ASP A 96 -5.77 -17.90 -0.87
N LEU A 97 -6.25 -18.05 -2.12
CA LEU A 97 -5.93 -19.18 -3.00
C LEU A 97 -4.74 -18.93 -3.91
N ASN A 98 -4.39 -17.67 -4.17
CA ASN A 98 -3.28 -17.27 -5.06
C ASN A 98 -2.10 -16.63 -4.32
N GLY A 99 -2.12 -16.62 -2.97
CA GLY A 99 -1.07 -16.01 -2.15
C GLY A 99 -1.00 -14.49 -2.27
N TRP A 100 -2.08 -13.86 -2.73
CA TRP A 100 -2.23 -12.41 -2.77
C TRP A 100 -2.45 -11.89 -1.36
N THR A 101 -1.69 -10.88 -0.98
CA THR A 101 -1.81 -10.24 0.34
C THR A 101 -2.34 -8.83 0.15
N GLY A 102 -3.01 -8.28 1.17
CA GLY A 102 -3.43 -6.86 1.14
C GLY A 102 -2.26 -5.87 1.00
N ASP A 103 -1.01 -6.34 1.06
CA ASP A 103 0.17 -5.52 0.75
C ASP A 103 0.33 -5.23 -0.75
N TYR A 104 -0.29 -6.03 -1.62
CA TYR A 104 -0.11 -5.96 -3.08
C TYR A 104 -0.77 -4.73 -3.70
N SER A 105 -1.75 -4.19 -3.01
CA SER A 105 -2.47 -2.97 -3.36
C SER A 105 -2.12 -1.82 -2.39
N SER A 106 -0.99 -1.98 -1.72
CA SER A 106 -0.44 -1.09 -0.70
C SER A 106 1.07 -0.94 -0.98
N TRP A 107 1.91 -0.77 0.04
CA TRP A 107 3.35 -0.45 -0.09
C TRP A 107 4.13 -1.36 -1.04
N SER A 108 3.77 -2.65 -1.14
CA SER A 108 4.47 -3.56 -2.07
C SER A 108 4.03 -3.36 -3.51
N GLY A 109 2.77 -3.01 -3.74
CA GLY A 109 2.18 -2.57 -5.00
C GLY A 109 2.79 -1.28 -5.51
N ASP A 110 2.93 -0.28 -4.64
CA ASP A 110 3.52 1.02 -4.97
C ASP A 110 4.97 0.90 -5.42
N ILE A 111 5.78 0.19 -4.62
CA ILE A 111 7.18 -0.07 -4.95
C ILE A 111 7.28 -0.94 -6.21
N GLY A 112 6.45 -1.97 -6.34
CA GLY A 112 6.46 -2.86 -7.49
C GLY A 112 6.08 -2.13 -8.78
N SER A 113 5.07 -1.26 -8.73
CA SER A 113 4.64 -0.43 -9.86
C SER A 113 5.74 0.53 -10.29
N ALA A 114 6.43 1.18 -9.34
CA ALA A 114 7.60 2.01 -9.64
C ALA A 114 8.70 1.22 -10.39
N ILE A 115 9.00 0.00 -9.94
CA ILE A 115 10.00 -0.86 -10.56
C ILE A 115 9.57 -1.29 -11.96
N VAL A 116 8.31 -1.71 -12.13
CA VAL A 116 7.75 -2.12 -13.42
C VAL A 116 7.84 -0.96 -14.40
N VAL A 117 7.32 0.22 -14.06
CA VAL A 117 7.32 1.38 -14.95
C VAL A 117 8.75 1.81 -15.30
N PHE A 118 9.67 1.86 -14.32
CA PHE A 118 11.07 2.18 -14.57
C PHE A 118 11.74 1.21 -15.55
N ARG A 119 11.43 -0.09 -15.44
CA ARG A 119 12.05 -1.13 -16.27
C ARG A 119 11.45 -1.24 -17.66
N SER A 120 10.19 -0.84 -17.84
CA SER A 120 9.50 -0.98 -19.13
C SER A 120 9.82 0.11 -20.15
N GLN A 121 10.58 1.16 -19.78
CA GLN A 121 11.15 2.18 -20.69
C GLN A 121 10.22 2.66 -21.83
N TYR A 122 9.04 3.19 -21.49
CA TYR A 122 8.07 3.65 -22.48
C TYR A 122 8.32 5.07 -22.98
N GLU A 123 8.09 5.29 -24.27
CA GLU A 123 8.29 6.59 -24.95
C GLU A 123 7.50 7.74 -24.32
N ASN A 124 6.31 7.44 -23.75
CA ASN A 124 5.39 8.42 -23.17
C ASN A 124 5.52 8.56 -21.64
N ILE A 125 6.24 7.66 -20.97
CA ILE A 125 6.43 7.70 -19.50
C ILE A 125 7.93 7.80 -19.24
N ARG A 126 8.45 9.04 -19.31
CA ARG A 126 9.87 9.30 -19.09
C ARG A 126 10.23 9.28 -17.60
N ILE A 127 10.13 8.12 -16.95
CA ILE A 127 10.80 7.88 -15.67
C ILE A 127 12.25 7.50 -15.96
N GLN A 128 13.18 8.41 -15.68
CA GLN A 128 14.59 8.25 -16.04
C GLN A 128 15.35 7.43 -14.99
N THR A 129 14.87 7.44 -13.74
CA THR A 129 15.50 6.73 -12.63
C THR A 129 14.47 6.00 -11.78
N LEU A 130 14.86 4.90 -11.14
CA LEU A 130 13.99 4.22 -10.18
C LEU A 130 13.58 5.13 -9.01
N GLU A 131 14.46 6.05 -8.61
CA GLU A 131 14.17 7.02 -7.55
C GLU A 131 13.02 7.95 -7.93
N GLU A 132 12.99 8.43 -9.17
CA GLU A 132 11.86 9.20 -9.71
C GLU A 132 10.57 8.37 -9.70
N GLY A 133 10.65 7.08 -10.06
CA GLY A 133 9.51 6.16 -9.98
C GLY A 133 9.00 5.99 -8.55
N LEU A 134 9.88 5.75 -7.59
CA LEU A 134 9.51 5.61 -6.18
C LEU A 134 8.90 6.90 -5.63
N ASN A 135 9.46 8.07 -5.97
CA ASN A 135 8.92 9.38 -5.57
C ASN A 135 7.58 9.73 -6.26
N ARG A 136 7.16 8.98 -7.28
CA ARG A 136 5.87 9.16 -7.95
C ARG A 136 4.81 8.19 -7.42
N PHE A 137 5.17 6.92 -7.30
CA PHE A 137 4.24 5.84 -6.99
C PHE A 137 4.22 5.44 -5.51
N ALA A 138 5.27 5.74 -4.75
CA ALA A 138 5.47 5.26 -3.38
C ALA A 138 5.92 6.40 -2.45
N ARG A 139 5.22 7.54 -2.46
CA ARG A 139 5.60 8.73 -1.68
C ARG A 139 5.38 8.49 -0.19
N ASP A 140 5.95 9.36 0.64
CA ASP A 140 5.71 9.34 2.09
C ASP A 140 4.22 9.36 2.45
N SER A 141 3.38 10.07 1.68
CA SER A 141 1.93 10.11 1.87
C SER A 141 1.22 8.81 1.51
N ASP A 142 1.75 8.06 0.54
CA ASP A 142 1.24 6.75 0.12
C ASP A 142 1.63 5.71 1.19
N TYR A 143 2.88 5.74 1.68
CA TYR A 143 3.30 4.90 2.82
C TYR A 143 2.54 5.20 4.12
N ALA A 144 2.20 6.46 4.38
CA ALA A 144 1.33 6.82 5.49
C ALA A 144 -0.08 6.23 5.33
N ALA A 145 -0.60 6.24 4.10
CA ALA A 145 -1.88 5.62 3.76
C ALA A 145 -1.86 4.10 3.96
N ASP A 146 -0.78 3.43 3.54
CA ASP A 146 -0.56 1.99 3.71
C ASP A 146 -0.54 1.56 5.18
N ILE A 147 0.24 2.29 5.98
CA ILE A 147 0.39 2.02 7.41
C ILE A 147 -0.94 2.27 8.12
N ALA A 148 -1.64 3.35 7.75
CA ALA A 148 -2.99 3.62 8.26
C ALA A 148 -3.96 2.50 7.89
N ALA A 149 -3.98 2.06 6.63
CA ALA A 149 -4.84 0.99 6.12
C ALA A 149 -4.63 -0.30 6.90
N TYR A 150 -3.38 -0.71 7.11
CA TYR A 150 -3.07 -1.90 7.89
C TYR A 150 -3.52 -1.78 9.35
N VAL A 151 -3.22 -0.67 10.02
CA VAL A 151 -3.53 -0.49 11.44
C VAL A 151 -5.04 -0.37 11.67
N VAL A 152 -5.73 0.45 10.87
CA VAL A 152 -7.20 0.58 10.90
C VAL A 152 -7.87 -0.74 10.57
N GLY A 153 -7.40 -1.45 9.53
CA GLY A 153 -7.87 -2.80 9.19
C GLY A 153 -7.68 -3.78 10.34
N SER A 154 -6.54 -3.76 11.04
CA SER A 154 -6.28 -4.57 12.23
C SER A 154 -7.26 -4.26 13.38
N LEU A 155 -7.59 -2.99 13.61
CA LEU A 155 -8.57 -2.59 14.62
C LEU A 155 -9.95 -3.16 14.31
N ILE A 156 -10.40 -3.04 13.05
CA ILE A 156 -11.69 -3.57 12.58
C ILE A 156 -11.71 -5.11 12.68
N ASN A 157 -10.69 -5.78 12.13
CA ASN A 157 -10.62 -7.25 12.08
C ASN A 157 -10.57 -7.90 13.46
N SER A 158 -10.01 -7.20 14.46
CA SER A 158 -10.01 -7.67 15.85
C SER A 158 -11.39 -7.62 16.53
N ARG A 159 -12.44 -7.18 15.80
CA ARG A 159 -13.82 -6.95 16.28
C ARG A 159 -13.93 -5.96 17.45
N ARG A 160 -12.87 -5.17 17.70
CA ARG A 160 -12.86 -4.12 18.72
C ARG A 160 -13.67 -2.90 18.29
N ILE A 161 -13.80 -2.68 16.98
CA ILE A 161 -14.52 -1.55 16.39
C ILE A 161 -15.31 -2.08 15.18
N GLY A 162 -16.62 -1.83 15.16
CA GLY A 162 -17.49 -2.29 14.07
C GLY A 162 -17.57 -1.35 12.87
N SER A 163 -17.12 -0.10 13.01
CA SER A 163 -17.21 0.93 11.97
C SER A 163 -15.84 1.45 11.53
N ILE A 164 -15.72 1.74 10.24
CA ILE A 164 -14.56 2.36 9.60
C ILE A 164 -14.37 3.77 10.15
N SER A 165 -15.46 4.54 10.26
CA SER A 165 -15.40 5.92 10.77
C SER A 165 -14.84 6.01 12.20
N GLN A 166 -15.26 5.11 13.10
CA GLN A 166 -14.74 5.04 14.46
C GLN A 166 -13.29 4.57 14.50
N ALA A 167 -12.91 3.63 13.63
CA ALA A 167 -11.55 3.13 13.57
C ALA A 167 -10.56 4.21 13.09
N ILE A 168 -10.96 5.02 12.10
CA ILE A 168 -10.19 6.18 11.64
C ILE A 168 -10.01 7.21 12.76
N ILE A 169 -11.10 7.55 13.47
CA ILE A 169 -11.02 8.47 14.62
C ILE A 169 -10.06 7.94 15.70
N GLN A 170 -10.16 6.65 16.05
CA GLN A 170 -9.27 6.06 17.05
C GLN A 170 -7.81 6.02 16.59
N TYR A 171 -7.58 5.78 15.30
CA TYR A 171 -6.26 5.87 14.71
C TYR A 171 -5.71 7.30 14.83
N ASP A 172 -6.50 8.31 14.47
CA ASP A 172 -6.10 9.72 14.49
C ASP A 172 -5.67 10.23 15.88
N TYR A 173 -6.30 9.72 16.95
CA TYR A 173 -5.97 10.10 18.33
C TYR A 173 -4.60 9.62 18.83
N ILE A 174 -3.96 8.68 18.15
CA ILE A 174 -2.64 8.15 18.52
C ILE A 174 -1.61 8.77 17.58
N PRO A 175 -0.44 9.23 18.06
CA PRO A 175 0.61 9.80 17.20
C PRO A 175 1.15 8.81 16.15
N TYR A 176 1.44 9.30 14.93
CA TYR A 176 1.80 8.46 13.78
C TYR A 176 3.00 7.54 14.04
N LEU A 177 4.00 8.00 14.79
CA LEU A 177 5.16 7.19 15.17
C LEU A 177 4.78 5.87 15.88
N ASN A 178 3.71 5.89 16.67
CA ASN A 178 3.23 4.69 17.37
C ASN A 178 2.56 3.70 16.41
N HIS A 179 1.91 4.21 15.37
CA HIS A 179 1.33 3.39 14.31
C HIS A 179 2.39 2.75 13.45
N VAL A 180 3.44 3.48 13.07
CA VAL A 180 4.59 2.92 12.36
C VAL A 180 5.22 1.78 13.17
N ARG A 181 5.46 1.98 14.47
CA ARG A 181 6.01 0.93 15.34
C ARG A 181 5.05 -0.26 15.50
N THR A 182 3.75 -0.01 15.54
CA THR A 182 2.71 -1.05 15.61
C THR A 182 2.69 -1.87 14.32
N PHE A 183 2.72 -1.19 13.17
CA PHE A 183 2.81 -1.79 11.85
C PHE A 183 4.04 -2.69 11.74
N ILE A 184 5.24 -2.18 12.05
CA ILE A 184 6.48 -2.96 12.01
C ILE A 184 6.37 -4.25 12.84
N LYS A 185 5.86 -4.15 14.08
CA LYS A 185 5.75 -5.29 15.00
C LYS A 185 4.70 -6.30 14.54
N LYS A 186 3.51 -5.84 14.14
CA LYS A 186 2.39 -6.72 13.79
C LYS A 186 2.53 -7.31 12.39
N ARG A 187 2.94 -6.50 11.40
CA ARG A 187 3.05 -6.93 10.00
C ARG A 187 4.25 -7.83 9.77
N PHE A 188 5.40 -7.51 10.35
CA PHE A 188 6.67 -8.21 10.06
C PHE A 188 7.16 -9.09 11.22
N GLY A 189 6.53 -9.02 12.39
CA GLY A 189 7.00 -9.72 13.59
C GLY A 189 8.33 -9.18 14.12
N THR A 190 8.74 -7.98 13.68
CA THR A 190 10.05 -7.42 14.01
C THR A 190 10.07 -6.89 15.44
N ILE A 191 11.20 -7.08 16.11
CA ILE A 191 11.40 -6.62 17.49
C ILE A 191 12.00 -5.21 17.48
N ILE A 192 11.44 -4.31 18.29
CA ILE A 192 11.97 -2.97 18.55
C ILE A 192 12.35 -2.90 20.03
N LYS A 193 13.63 -2.61 20.33
CA LYS A 193 14.15 -2.40 21.71
C LYS A 193 14.58 -0.95 21.86
N GLY A 194 13.91 -0.19 22.73
CA GLY A 194 14.08 1.27 22.73
C GLY A 194 13.74 1.83 21.35
N ASN A 195 14.65 2.62 20.77
CA ASN A 195 14.55 3.13 19.39
C ASN A 195 15.31 2.28 18.35
N SER A 196 15.80 1.10 18.73
CA SER A 196 16.59 0.25 17.82
C SER A 196 15.77 -0.90 17.24
N LEU A 197 15.67 -0.92 15.90
CA LEU A 197 15.13 -2.04 15.13
C LEU A 197 16.09 -3.23 15.19
N GLN A 198 15.59 -4.39 15.61
CA GLN A 198 16.40 -5.61 15.66
C GLN A 198 16.37 -6.32 14.31
N ARG A 199 17.54 -6.85 13.88
CA ARG A 199 17.68 -7.66 12.65
C ARG A 199 17.11 -6.96 11.39
N PRO A 200 17.56 -5.72 11.07
CA PRO A 200 17.04 -4.95 9.93
C PRO A 200 17.18 -5.66 8.58
N ALA A 201 18.22 -6.48 8.41
CA ALA A 201 18.39 -7.28 7.19
C ALA A 201 17.22 -8.24 6.95
N ILE A 202 16.66 -8.84 8.01
CA ILE A 202 15.49 -9.75 7.93
C ILE A 202 14.24 -8.99 7.47
N LEU A 203 14.02 -7.79 8.03
CA LEU A 203 12.93 -6.93 7.61
C LEU A 203 13.05 -6.54 6.13
N GLU A 204 14.24 -6.11 5.70
CA GLU A 204 14.51 -5.76 4.30
C GLU A 204 14.20 -6.93 3.35
N ALA A 205 14.64 -8.15 3.69
CA ALA A 205 14.36 -9.31 2.86
C ALA A 205 12.87 -9.68 2.80
N GLN A 206 12.10 -9.44 3.87
CA GLN A 206 10.65 -9.63 3.87
C GLN A 206 9.96 -8.62 2.95
N ILE A 207 10.35 -7.34 3.02
CA ILE A 207 9.84 -6.27 2.14
C ILE A 207 10.16 -6.61 0.68
N SER A 208 11.44 -6.88 0.38
CA SER A 208 11.89 -7.26 -0.96
C SER A 208 11.16 -8.48 -1.50
N ARG A 209 10.88 -9.48 -0.65
CA ARG A 209 10.14 -10.67 -1.06
C ARG A 209 8.70 -10.33 -1.45
N SER A 210 8.00 -9.50 -0.69
CA SER A 210 6.63 -9.09 -1.02
C SER A 210 6.60 -8.34 -2.35
N VAL A 211 7.51 -7.39 -2.56
CA VAL A 211 7.64 -6.64 -3.82
C VAL A 211 7.96 -7.59 -4.99
N ALA A 212 8.92 -8.51 -4.81
CA ALA A 212 9.27 -9.47 -5.85
C ALA A 212 8.11 -10.42 -6.19
N ASN A 213 7.34 -10.85 -5.19
CA ASN A 213 6.15 -11.66 -5.41
C ASN A 213 5.12 -10.88 -6.22
N LEU A 214 4.82 -9.63 -5.86
CA LEU A 214 3.95 -8.78 -6.64
C LEU A 214 4.44 -8.68 -8.09
N ILE A 215 5.71 -8.34 -8.33
CA ILE A 215 6.24 -8.20 -9.71
C ILE A 215 6.14 -9.54 -10.49
N ARG A 216 6.31 -10.68 -9.82
CA ARG A 216 6.14 -11.99 -10.46
C ARG A 216 4.67 -12.27 -10.81
N PHE A 217 3.75 -11.83 -9.96
CA PHE A 217 2.30 -11.92 -10.18
C PHE A 217 1.77 -10.79 -11.07
N SER A 218 2.52 -9.70 -11.30
CA SER A 218 2.11 -8.58 -12.16
C SER A 218 2.26 -8.86 -13.64
N ASN A 219 2.61 -10.09 -14.03
CA ASN A 219 2.39 -10.61 -15.38
C ASN A 219 0.88 -10.80 -15.70
N ILE A 220 0.01 -10.37 -14.80
CA ILE A 220 -1.43 -10.25 -15.00
C ILE A 220 -1.69 -8.84 -15.61
N PRO A 221 -2.36 -8.74 -16.78
CA PRO A 221 -2.71 -7.49 -17.46
C PRO A 221 -3.35 -6.40 -16.56
N GLU A 222 -3.94 -6.81 -15.45
CA GLU A 222 -4.72 -6.00 -14.51
C GLU A 222 -3.88 -4.99 -13.70
N LEU A 223 -2.62 -5.31 -13.34
CA LEU A 223 -1.74 -4.34 -12.65
C LEU A 223 -1.42 -3.17 -13.57
N TRP A 224 -1.39 -3.45 -14.87
CA TRP A 224 -1.09 -2.47 -15.89
C TRP A 224 -2.26 -1.52 -16.17
N GLU A 225 -3.51 -2.00 -16.11
CA GLU A 225 -4.70 -1.12 -16.18
C GLU A 225 -4.68 -0.06 -15.07
N SER A 226 -4.31 -0.46 -13.83
CA SER A 226 -4.20 0.48 -12.70
C SER A 226 -3.08 1.51 -12.92
N VAL A 227 -1.97 1.09 -13.51
CA VAL A 227 -0.85 1.98 -13.87
C VAL A 227 -1.22 2.90 -15.05
N GLN A 228 -1.90 2.41 -16.08
CA GLN A 228 -2.36 3.20 -17.23
C GLN A 228 -3.35 4.28 -16.81
N ASP A 229 -4.34 3.94 -15.98
CA ASP A 229 -5.31 4.91 -15.44
C ASP A 229 -4.60 5.98 -14.59
N TYR A 230 -3.57 5.60 -13.84
CA TYR A 230 -2.74 6.55 -13.07
C TYR A 230 -1.87 7.44 -13.96
N LEU A 231 -1.36 6.91 -15.07
CA LEU A 231 -0.49 7.62 -16.00
C LEU A 231 -1.23 8.38 -17.10
N GLN A 232 -2.56 8.22 -17.20
CA GLN A 232 -3.43 8.85 -18.21
C GLN A 232 -2.94 8.63 -19.65
N SER A 233 -2.37 7.45 -19.97
CA SER A 233 -1.80 7.21 -21.31
C SER A 233 -2.77 6.42 -22.20
N GLU A 234 -3.09 6.93 -23.39
CA GLU A 234 -3.97 6.28 -24.38
C GLU A 234 -3.32 5.18 -25.22
N SER A 235 -2.01 4.92 -25.08
CA SER A 235 -1.33 3.93 -25.92
C SER A 235 -1.71 2.49 -25.53
N GLU A 236 -2.21 1.70 -26.49
CA GLU A 236 -2.27 0.24 -26.37
C GLU A 236 -0.85 -0.30 -26.25
N LEU A 237 -0.55 -0.88 -25.10
CA LEU A 237 0.80 -1.26 -24.73
C LEU A 237 1.02 -2.74 -25.11
N GLU A 238 1.66 -2.97 -26.26
CA GLU A 238 2.09 -4.31 -26.66
C GLU A 238 3.25 -4.79 -25.77
N PHE A 239 2.95 -5.74 -24.89
CA PHE A 239 3.94 -6.31 -23.98
C PHE A 239 4.53 -7.60 -24.58
N SER A 240 5.78 -7.55 -25.03
CA SER A 240 6.53 -8.72 -25.52
C SER A 240 7.66 -9.18 -24.59
N SER A 241 7.87 -8.56 -23.42
CA SER A 241 8.91 -9.01 -22.47
C SER A 241 8.47 -8.96 -21.00
N LEU A 242 8.65 -10.07 -20.29
CA LEU A 242 8.39 -10.20 -18.85
C LEU A 242 9.33 -9.27 -18.07
N VAL A 243 8.82 -8.28 -17.32
CA VAL A 243 9.66 -7.48 -16.41
C VAL A 243 10.13 -8.39 -15.27
N GLN A 244 11.40 -8.76 -15.28
CA GLN A 244 12.02 -9.51 -14.20
C GLN A 244 12.55 -8.55 -13.13
N PRO A 245 12.21 -8.74 -11.84
CA PRO A 245 12.76 -7.90 -10.79
C PRO A 245 14.26 -8.15 -10.66
N SER A 246 15.06 -7.09 -10.62
CA SER A 246 16.47 -7.21 -10.23
C SER A 246 16.63 -7.02 -8.73
N ARG A 247 17.62 -7.71 -8.13
CA ARG A 247 17.89 -7.59 -6.69
C ARG A 247 18.25 -6.16 -6.27
N SER A 248 18.90 -5.40 -7.16
CA SER A 248 19.22 -3.99 -6.94
C SER A 248 17.98 -3.10 -6.89
N ASP A 249 16.99 -3.35 -7.74
CA ASP A 249 15.75 -2.56 -7.72
C ASP A 249 14.93 -2.86 -6.46
N LEU A 250 14.82 -4.15 -6.12
CA LEU A 250 14.14 -4.58 -4.89
C LEU A 250 14.80 -3.99 -3.66
N LEU A 251 16.14 -3.95 -3.61
CA LEU A 251 16.86 -3.32 -2.52
C LEU A 251 16.54 -1.82 -2.47
N LYS A 252 16.63 -1.10 -3.59
CA LYS A 252 16.33 0.34 -3.64
C LYS A 252 14.92 0.64 -3.14
N GLY A 253 13.91 -0.08 -3.65
CA GLY A 253 12.53 0.06 -3.20
C GLY A 253 12.37 -0.27 -1.71
N SER A 254 13.01 -1.35 -1.24
CA SER A 254 12.95 -1.72 0.18
C SER A 254 13.61 -0.68 1.08
N LEU A 255 14.74 -0.11 0.66
CA LEU A 255 15.43 0.96 1.37
C LEU A 255 14.59 2.24 1.40
N HIS A 256 13.91 2.58 0.30
CA HIS A 256 13.01 3.71 0.23
C HIS A 256 11.90 3.61 1.29
N PHE A 257 11.23 2.45 1.38
CA PHE A 257 10.23 2.21 2.43
C PHE A 257 10.86 2.13 3.84
N LEU A 258 12.04 1.51 3.98
CA LEU A 258 12.75 1.46 5.26
C LEU A 258 13.08 2.86 5.79
N THR A 259 13.49 3.79 4.92
CA THR A 259 13.75 5.20 5.26
C THR A 259 12.51 5.83 5.87
N HIS A 260 11.35 5.65 5.24
CA HIS A 260 10.08 6.15 5.78
C HIS A 260 9.82 5.60 7.19
N ILE A 261 9.84 4.28 7.37
CA ILE A 261 9.48 3.68 8.66
C ILE A 261 10.52 3.94 9.77
N VAL A 262 11.79 4.15 9.43
CA VAL A 262 12.83 4.53 10.40
C VAL A 262 12.60 5.97 10.87
N ASN A 263 12.47 6.90 9.92
CA ASN A 263 12.29 8.32 10.20
C ASN A 263 10.98 8.58 10.94
N LYS A 264 9.86 8.10 10.38
CA LYS A 264 8.52 8.33 10.93
C LYS A 264 8.25 7.48 12.18
N GLY A 265 8.95 6.35 12.34
CA GLY A 265 8.87 5.51 13.54
C GLY A 265 9.67 6.04 14.74
N GLY A 266 10.48 7.09 14.57
CA GLY A 266 11.39 7.58 15.60
C GLY A 266 12.43 6.52 15.99
N LEU A 267 12.98 5.82 15.00
CA LEU A 267 13.98 4.78 15.17
C LEU A 267 15.38 5.33 14.89
N ASN A 268 16.38 4.70 15.51
CA ASN A 268 17.79 4.98 15.22
C ASN A 268 18.12 4.53 13.79
N SER A 269 19.09 5.23 13.18
CA SER A 269 19.61 4.85 11.87
C SER A 269 20.09 3.40 11.86
N LEU A 270 19.92 2.77 10.70
CA LEU A 270 20.22 1.36 10.50
C LEU A 270 21.50 1.26 9.69
N ARG A 271 22.34 0.30 10.06
CA ARG A 271 23.47 -0.13 9.24
C ARG A 271 23.53 -1.64 9.22
N PHE A 272 23.40 -2.22 8.03
CA PHE A 272 23.32 -3.68 7.90
C PHE A 272 23.84 -4.17 6.55
N LYS A 273 24.17 -5.45 6.47
CA LYS A 273 24.45 -6.13 5.21
C LYS A 273 23.15 -6.82 4.76
N PRO A 274 22.58 -6.48 3.60
CA PRO A 274 21.44 -7.22 3.06
C PRO A 274 21.84 -8.69 2.89
N TYR A 275 20.97 -9.62 3.28
CA TYR A 275 21.26 -11.05 3.15
C TYR A 275 20.45 -11.66 1.99
N GLN A 276 20.84 -12.88 1.59
CA GLN A 276 20.14 -13.60 0.53
C GLN A 276 18.69 -13.85 0.93
N ILE A 277 17.75 -13.54 0.05
CA ILE A 277 16.33 -13.78 0.30
C ILE A 277 16.08 -15.29 0.14
N PRO A 278 15.74 -16.04 1.21
CA PRO A 278 15.74 -17.51 1.14
C PRO A 278 14.78 -18.10 0.11
N ALA A 279 13.65 -17.43 -0.17
CA ALA A 279 12.63 -17.89 -1.10
C ALA A 279 12.96 -17.62 -2.59
N ILE A 280 13.93 -16.73 -2.87
CA ILE A 280 14.31 -16.31 -4.23
C ILE A 280 15.84 -16.20 -4.33
N PRO A 281 16.59 -17.29 -4.06
CA PRO A 281 18.05 -17.26 -3.96
C PRO A 281 18.74 -16.91 -5.28
N TRP A 282 18.05 -17.09 -6.42
CA TRP A 282 18.50 -16.75 -7.77
C TRP A 282 18.72 -15.23 -7.98
N LEU A 283 18.17 -14.39 -7.11
CA LEU A 283 18.44 -12.95 -7.08
C LEU A 283 19.81 -12.60 -6.47
N GLY A 284 20.54 -13.58 -5.91
CA GLY A 284 21.88 -13.40 -5.40
C GLY A 284 21.95 -12.64 -4.07
N THR A 285 23.16 -12.13 -3.76
CA THR A 285 23.51 -11.47 -2.49
C THR A 285 24.26 -10.17 -2.72
N PHE A 286 24.22 -9.26 -1.75
CA PHE A 286 25.10 -8.10 -1.72
C PHE A 286 26.29 -8.32 -0.79
N ASN A 287 27.46 -7.85 -1.22
CA ASN A 287 28.69 -7.91 -0.44
C ASN A 287 29.07 -6.59 0.27
N TYR A 288 28.17 -5.61 0.25
CA TYR A 288 28.36 -4.31 0.89
C TYR A 288 27.32 -4.06 1.99
N GLN A 289 27.62 -3.09 2.86
CA GLN A 289 26.67 -2.59 3.86
C GLN A 289 25.84 -1.44 3.29
N VAL A 290 24.60 -1.35 3.75
CA VAL A 290 23.69 -0.25 3.46
C VAL A 290 23.41 0.52 4.74
N SER A 291 23.04 1.79 4.61
CA SER A 291 22.60 2.63 5.71
C SER A 291 21.26 3.27 5.38
N VAL A 292 20.42 3.42 6.40
CA VAL A 292 19.11 4.07 6.36
C VAL A 292 19.01 5.01 7.56
#